data_AF-A0A1W9GQV7-F1
#
_entry.id   AF-A0A1W9GQV7-F1
#
_cell.length_a   1.000
_cell.length_b   1.000
_cell.length_c   1.000
_cell.angle_alpha   90.00
_cell.angle_beta   90.00
_cell.angle_gamma   90.00
#
_symmetry.space_group_name_H-M   'P 1'
#
loop_
_entity.id
_entity.type
_entity.pdbx_description
1 polymer ?
#
loop_
_entity_poly.entity_id
_entity_poly.type
_entity_poly.pdbx_seq_one_letter_code
_entity_poly.pdbx_strand_id
1 'polypeptide(L)'
;MKDLHCPNCGTPFVRVIPDEGAIGRVLTRFKYVPFRCQLCTTRFRVFRNHVPAETSLTDRRQYERLPVSFRANLLANNAVRMDHRVTDISMGGCTLETTTNLPQGTFIELVIKPASDEEPIKIGTAMVCSSRPESMGIRFLEMVTDDKHRLSQVILSLLVGQSLHSNLFS
;
A
#
# COMPACT_ATOMS: atom_id res chain seq x y z
N MET A 1 -6.76 -20.43 -15.15
CA MET A 1 -7.63 -19.28 -14.83
C MET A 1 -7.13 -18.11 -15.67
N LYS A 2 -7.97 -17.29 -16.32
CA LYS A 2 -7.47 -16.11 -17.04
C LYS A 2 -6.80 -15.18 -16.02
N ASP A 3 -5.51 -14.91 -16.21
CA ASP A 3 -4.74 -14.00 -15.38
C ASP A 3 -5.40 -12.63 -15.41
N LEU A 4 -5.76 -12.13 -14.23
CA LEU A 4 -6.49 -10.88 -14.11
C LEU A 4 -5.49 -9.73 -14.15
N HIS A 5 -5.65 -8.85 -15.14
CA HIS A 5 -4.74 -7.73 -15.35
C HIS A 5 -5.44 -6.39 -15.12
N CYS A 6 -4.67 -5.39 -14.71
CA CYS A 6 -5.17 -4.03 -14.59
C CYS A 6 -5.46 -3.45 -15.99
N PRO A 7 -6.65 -2.85 -16.23
CA PRO A 7 -6.98 -2.27 -17.52
C PRO A 7 -6.17 -1.00 -17.85
N ASN A 8 -5.58 -0.34 -16.85
CA ASN A 8 -4.83 0.90 -17.04
C ASN A 8 -3.34 0.67 -17.35
N CYS A 9 -2.68 -0.25 -16.64
CA CYS A 9 -1.24 -0.48 -16.80
C CYS A 9 -0.85 -1.92 -17.17
N GLY A 10 -1.82 -2.82 -17.36
CA GLY A 10 -1.57 -4.19 -17.82
C GLY A 10 -0.92 -5.13 -16.81
N THR A 11 -0.58 -4.69 -15.59
CA THR A 11 0.05 -5.56 -14.58
C THR A 11 -0.91 -6.63 -14.03
N PRO A 12 -0.43 -7.85 -13.72
CA PRO A 12 -1.22 -8.86 -13.01
C PRO A 12 -1.33 -8.58 -11.50
N PHE A 13 -0.57 -7.63 -10.95
CA PHE A 13 -0.59 -7.32 -9.52
C PHE A 13 -1.83 -6.51 -9.14
N VAL A 14 -2.93 -7.23 -8.90
CA VAL A 14 -4.25 -6.68 -8.55
C VAL A 14 -4.80 -7.40 -7.32
N ARG A 15 -5.44 -6.64 -6.42
CA ARG A 15 -6.03 -7.16 -5.18
C ARG A 15 -7.53 -6.92 -5.17
N VAL A 16 -8.30 -7.90 -4.72
CA VAL A 16 -9.73 -7.71 -4.39
C VAL A 16 -9.84 -6.70 -3.25
N ILE A 17 -10.82 -5.80 -3.33
CA ILE A 17 -11.07 -4.83 -2.25
C ILE A 17 -12.43 -5.09 -1.60
N PRO A 18 -12.60 -4.75 -0.31
CA PRO A 18 -13.92 -4.79 0.31
C PRO A 18 -14.87 -3.83 -0.42
N ASP A 19 -16.13 -4.23 -0.57
CA ASP A 19 -17.16 -3.30 -1.05
C ASP A 19 -17.46 -2.30 0.08
N GLU A 20 -17.08 -1.03 -0.13
CA GLU A 20 -17.36 0.06 0.83
C GLU A 20 -18.87 0.38 0.90
N GLY A 21 -19.68 -0.17 -0.01
CA GLY A 21 -21.13 -0.11 0.02
C GLY A 21 -21.74 -1.34 0.68
N ALA A 22 -22.10 -1.23 1.95
CA ALA A 22 -23.13 -2.10 2.53
C ALA A 22 -24.50 -1.75 1.92
N ILE A 23 -24.71 -2.05 0.63
CA ILE A 23 -26.05 -2.29 0.09
C ILE A 23 -26.28 -3.79 0.32
N GLY A 24 -26.77 -4.08 1.52
CA GLY A 24 -26.87 -5.42 2.07
C GLY A 24 -27.67 -6.38 1.19
N ARG A 25 -27.27 -7.65 1.20
CA ARG A 25 -28.07 -8.87 0.95
C ARG A 25 -28.94 -8.94 -0.32
N VAL A 26 -28.95 -7.96 -1.22
CA VAL A 26 -29.91 -7.84 -2.33
C VAL A 26 -29.24 -7.80 -3.71
N LEU A 27 -27.92 -7.53 -3.81
CA LEU A 27 -27.19 -7.54 -5.08
C LEU A 27 -26.42 -8.84 -5.36
N THR A 28 -26.92 -9.97 -4.87
CA THR A 28 -26.47 -11.32 -5.27
C THR A 28 -26.72 -11.63 -6.76
N ARG A 29 -27.28 -10.68 -7.53
CA ARG A 29 -27.65 -10.85 -8.94
C ARG A 29 -26.54 -10.48 -9.93
N PHE A 30 -25.64 -9.55 -9.61
CA PHE A 30 -24.61 -9.10 -10.55
C PHE A 30 -23.22 -9.26 -9.94
N LYS A 31 -22.52 -10.29 -10.39
CA LYS A 31 -21.24 -10.79 -9.85
C LYS A 31 -20.02 -9.91 -10.18
N TYR A 32 -20.13 -8.60 -9.99
CA TYR A 32 -19.02 -7.66 -10.20
C TYR A 32 -18.19 -7.55 -8.92
N VAL A 33 -16.98 -8.11 -8.96
CA VAL A 33 -16.04 -8.05 -7.85
C VAL A 33 -15.11 -6.84 -8.07
N PRO A 34 -14.97 -5.93 -7.09
CA PRO A 34 -14.08 -4.80 -7.21
C PRO A 34 -12.63 -5.20 -6.94
N PHE A 35 -11.73 -4.62 -7.73
CA PHE A 35 -10.29 -4.80 -7.65
C PHE A 35 -9.57 -3.46 -7.61
N ARG A 36 -8.37 -3.46 -7.05
CA ARG A 36 -7.43 -2.36 -7.10
C ARG A 36 -6.08 -2.84 -7.61
N CYS A 37 -5.52 -2.12 -8.57
CA CYS A 37 -4.14 -2.32 -9.00
C CYS A 37 -3.17 -1.92 -7.88
N GLN A 38 -2.20 -2.79 -7.62
CA GLN A 38 -1.18 -2.59 -6.58
C GLN A 38 -0.07 -1.63 -7.01
N LEU A 39 -0.04 -1.22 -8.27
CA LEU A 39 0.95 -0.30 -8.86
C LEU A 39 0.33 1.05 -9.19
N CYS A 40 -0.54 1.11 -10.21
CA CYS A 40 -1.11 2.37 -10.69
C CYS A 40 -2.31 2.87 -9.86
N THR A 41 -2.72 2.16 -8.81
CA THR A 41 -3.84 2.52 -7.90
C THR A 41 -5.26 2.50 -8.51
N THR A 42 -5.37 2.24 -9.83
CA THR A 42 -6.65 2.15 -10.55
C THR A 42 -7.59 1.14 -9.90
N ARG A 43 -8.82 1.58 -9.59
CA ARG A 43 -9.93 0.70 -9.20
C ARG A 43 -10.69 0.27 -10.45
N PHE A 44 -11.07 -0.99 -10.51
CA PHE A 44 -11.88 -1.54 -11.60
C PHE A 44 -12.75 -2.68 -11.09
N ARG A 45 -13.74 -3.10 -11.87
CA ARG A 45 -14.66 -4.19 -11.53
C ARG A 45 -14.60 -5.24 -12.60
N VAL A 46 -14.72 -6.50 -12.19
CA VAL A 46 -14.68 -7.64 -13.11
C VAL A 46 -15.87 -8.53 -12.82
N PHE A 47 -16.53 -8.99 -13.87
CA PHE A 47 -17.56 -10.00 -13.75
C PHE A 47 -16.90 -11.36 -13.47
N ARG A 48 -17.18 -11.99 -12.33
CA ARG A 48 -16.68 -13.32 -11.98
C ARG A 48 -17.79 -14.25 -11.53
N ASN A 49 -17.79 -15.48 -12.04
CA ASN A 49 -18.80 -16.46 -11.65
C ASN A 49 -18.64 -16.98 -10.22
N HIS A 50 -17.46 -16.83 -9.63
CA HIS A 50 -17.13 -17.21 -8.26
C HIS A 50 -16.49 -16.02 -7.54
N VAL A 51 -16.98 -15.74 -6.33
CA VAL A 51 -16.31 -14.82 -5.40
C VAL A 51 -15.02 -15.52 -4.95
N PRO A 52 -13.84 -14.88 -5.09
CA PRO A 52 -12.59 -15.46 -4.58
C PRO A 52 -12.76 -15.83 -3.10
N ALA A 53 -12.35 -17.04 -2.73
CA ALA A 53 -12.40 -17.48 -1.34
C ALA A 53 -11.57 -16.52 -0.48
N GLU A 54 -12.27 -15.83 0.40
CA GLU A 54 -11.77 -15.27 1.67
C GLU A 54 -10.38 -14.61 1.61
N THR A 55 -10.35 -13.38 1.10
CA THR A 55 -9.61 -12.38 1.89
C THR A 55 -10.34 -12.35 3.24
N SER A 56 -9.66 -12.77 4.31
CA SER A 56 -10.19 -12.80 5.68
C SER A 56 -11.23 -11.69 5.87
N LEU A 57 -12.43 -12.03 6.37
CA LEU A 57 -13.54 -11.08 6.55
C LEU A 57 -13.16 -9.82 7.38
N THR A 58 -11.96 -9.81 7.97
CA THR A 58 -11.37 -8.70 8.73
C THR A 58 -10.33 -7.86 7.96
N ASP A 59 -9.74 -8.36 6.87
CA ASP A 59 -8.72 -7.63 6.11
C ASP A 59 -9.36 -6.61 5.16
N ARG A 60 -9.43 -5.37 5.64
CA ARG A 60 -9.96 -4.23 4.88
C ARG A 60 -8.91 -3.53 4.00
N ARG A 61 -7.69 -4.09 3.89
CA ARG A 61 -6.60 -3.45 3.16
C ARG A 61 -6.83 -3.52 1.65
N GLN A 62 -6.77 -2.35 1.02
CA GLN A 62 -6.87 -2.23 -0.45
C GLN A 62 -5.52 -2.41 -1.16
N TYR A 63 -4.44 -2.37 -0.37
CA TYR A 63 -3.09 -2.61 -0.83
C TYR A 63 -2.42 -3.72 -0.03
N GLU A 64 -1.65 -4.54 -0.73
CA GLU A 64 -0.71 -5.46 -0.12
C GLU A 64 0.44 -4.69 0.54
N ARG A 65 0.82 -5.14 1.73
CA ARG A 65 1.94 -4.56 2.49
C ARG A 65 3.14 -5.45 2.31
N LEU A 66 4.19 -4.90 1.74
CA LEU A 66 5.40 -5.63 1.41
C LEU A 66 6.42 -5.37 2.52
N PRO A 67 6.96 -6.41 3.18
CA PRO A 67 7.99 -6.25 4.20
C PRO A 67 9.25 -5.63 3.59
N VAL A 68 9.80 -4.63 4.27
CA VAL A 68 11.00 -3.89 3.84
C VAL A 68 11.82 -3.46 5.05
N SER A 69 13.02 -2.93 4.79
CA SER A 69 13.85 -2.28 5.81
C SER A 69 14.48 -1.02 5.23
N PHE A 70 13.65 -0.06 4.83
CA PHE A 70 14.11 1.21 4.24
C PHE A 70 14.36 2.26 5.31
N ARG A 71 15.25 3.21 5.03
CA ARG A 71 15.41 4.41 5.86
C ARG A 71 14.34 5.42 5.50
N ALA A 72 13.84 6.16 6.48
CA ALA A 72 12.93 7.26 6.25
C ALA A 72 13.24 8.46 7.15
N ASN A 73 13.03 9.65 6.62
CA ASN A 73 13.07 10.90 7.36
C ASN A 73 11.66 11.43 7.52
N LEU A 74 11.26 11.66 8.76
CA LEU A 74 9.97 12.25 9.11
C LEU A 74 10.17 13.71 9.51
N LEU A 75 9.28 14.58 9.02
CA LEU A 75 9.17 15.97 9.46
C LEU A 75 7.72 16.25 9.90
N ALA A 76 7.55 16.73 11.13
CA ALA A 76 6.25 17.14 11.66
C ALA A 76 6.32 18.61 12.09
N ASN A 77 5.38 19.45 11.62
CA ASN A 77 5.14 20.84 12.05
C ASN A 77 6.34 21.56 12.73
N ASN A 78 7.34 21.97 11.95
CA ASN A 78 8.55 22.71 12.40
C ASN A 78 9.47 21.98 13.39
N ALA A 79 9.31 20.67 13.60
CA ALA A 79 10.16 19.87 14.45
C ALA A 79 11.39 19.29 13.74
N VAL A 80 12.31 18.77 14.55
CA VAL A 80 13.55 18.09 14.15
C VAL A 80 13.25 16.94 13.21
N ARG A 81 14.03 16.82 12.12
CA ARG A 81 14.02 15.66 11.23
C ARG A 81 14.40 14.41 12.03
N MET A 82 13.50 13.44 12.10
CA MET A 82 13.75 12.16 12.79
C MET A 82 14.06 11.06 11.77
N ASP A 83 15.08 10.25 12.07
CA ASP A 83 15.42 9.04 11.30
C ASP A 83 14.57 7.87 11.80
N HIS A 84 13.94 7.17 10.87
CA HIS A 84 13.10 6.01 11.15
C HIS A 84 13.41 4.87 10.18
N ARG A 85 13.01 3.67 10.56
CA ARG A 85 13.02 2.49 9.69
C ARG A 85 11.60 2.17 9.24
N VAL A 86 11.41 1.96 7.94
CA VAL A 86 10.17 1.46 7.36
C VAL A 86 10.20 -0.07 7.41
N THR A 87 9.17 -0.68 8.02
CA THR A 87 9.08 -2.14 8.20
C THR A 87 8.15 -2.81 7.19
N ASP A 88 7.14 -2.09 6.72
CA ASP A 88 6.30 -2.50 5.60
C ASP A 88 5.89 -1.27 4.77
N ILE A 89 5.67 -1.49 3.46
CA ILE A 89 5.29 -0.43 2.53
C ILE A 89 4.25 -0.92 1.52
N SER A 90 3.44 0.02 1.04
CA SER A 90 2.44 -0.16 -0.02
C SER A 90 2.28 1.15 -0.80
N MET A 91 1.53 1.14 -1.90
CA MET A 91 1.15 2.38 -2.61
C MET A 91 0.30 3.34 -1.76
N GLY A 92 -0.29 2.89 -0.65
CA GLY A 92 -1.17 3.71 0.20
C GLY A 92 -0.56 4.18 1.52
N GLY A 93 0.64 3.74 1.86
CA GLY A 93 1.22 4.00 3.17
C GLY A 93 2.29 3.00 3.58
N CYS A 94 2.84 3.20 4.76
CA CYS A 94 3.90 2.38 5.33
C CYS A 94 3.78 2.30 6.87
N THR A 95 4.56 1.42 7.48
CA THR A 95 4.75 1.38 8.94
C THR A 95 6.17 1.84 9.28
N LEU A 96 6.29 2.75 10.23
CA LEU A 96 7.57 3.17 10.81
C LEU A 96 7.80 2.43 12.13
N GLU A 97 9.00 1.91 12.33
CA GLU A 97 9.48 1.49 13.64
C GLU A 97 9.91 2.74 14.42
N THR A 98 9.31 2.94 15.59
CA THR A 98 9.65 4.05 16.47
C THR A 98 9.09 3.85 17.88
N THR A 99 9.84 4.30 18.87
CA THR A 99 9.37 4.44 20.27
C THR A 99 8.82 5.84 20.56
N THR A 100 9.07 6.81 19.67
CA THR A 100 8.57 8.19 19.77
C THR A 100 7.41 8.36 18.81
N ASN A 101 6.20 8.04 19.29
CA ASN A 101 5.01 8.11 18.48
C ASN A 101 4.38 9.51 18.45
N LEU A 102 3.87 9.87 17.29
CA LEU A 102 3.01 11.05 17.13
C LEU A 102 1.53 10.66 17.29
N PRO A 103 0.66 11.58 17.73
CA PRO A 103 -0.77 11.33 17.82
C PRO A 103 -1.38 10.91 16.47
N GLN A 104 -2.38 10.03 16.51
CA GLN A 104 -3.17 9.71 15.32
C GLN A 104 -3.87 10.98 14.78
N GLY A 105 -3.90 11.13 13.47
CA GLY A 105 -4.42 12.32 12.79
C GLY A 105 -3.36 13.41 12.55
N THR A 106 -2.14 13.24 13.09
CA THR A 106 -1.03 14.17 12.83
C THR A 106 -0.62 14.11 11.37
N PHE A 107 -0.53 15.26 10.71
CA PHE A 107 0.02 15.40 9.37
C PHE A 107 1.55 15.55 9.43
N ILE A 108 2.23 14.89 8.49
CA ILE A 108 3.69 14.86 8.39
C ILE A 108 4.12 14.92 6.92
N GLU A 109 5.35 15.34 6.70
CA GLU A 109 6.09 15.02 5.48
C GLU A 109 6.97 13.78 5.73
N LEU A 110 7.09 12.93 4.73
CA LEU A 110 7.89 11.73 4.81
C LEU A 110 8.79 11.61 3.58
N VAL A 111 10.07 11.29 3.81
CA VAL A 111 11.03 11.01 2.75
C VAL A 111 11.57 9.61 2.94
N ILE A 112 11.29 8.69 2.02
CA ILE A 112 11.71 7.29 2.08
C ILE A 112 12.92 7.10 1.16
N LYS A 113 13.93 6.35 1.64
CA LYS A 113 15.15 6.00 0.92
C LYS A 113 15.21 4.48 0.76
N PRO A 114 14.79 3.93 -0.39
CA PRO A 114 14.82 2.49 -0.65
C PRO A 114 16.24 1.91 -0.59
N ALA A 115 17.20 2.62 -1.19
CA ALA A 115 18.63 2.36 -1.12
C ALA A 115 19.41 3.66 -0.86
N SER A 116 20.72 3.56 -0.59
CA SER A 116 21.54 4.73 -0.23
C SER A 116 21.91 5.60 -1.44
N ASP A 117 21.97 5.00 -2.62
CA ASP A 117 22.35 5.57 -3.92
C ASP A 117 21.15 5.89 -4.81
N GLU A 118 19.97 5.36 -4.49
CA GLU A 118 18.73 5.70 -5.17
C GLU A 118 18.20 7.07 -4.73
N GLU A 119 17.53 7.75 -5.66
CA GLU A 119 16.81 8.97 -5.35
C GLU A 119 15.75 8.69 -4.26
N PRO A 120 15.50 9.61 -3.31
CA PRO A 120 14.51 9.41 -2.24
C PRO A 120 13.07 9.70 -2.70
N ILE A 121 12.10 8.90 -2.26
CA ILE A 121 10.68 9.09 -2.55
C ILE A 121 10.11 10.09 -1.55
N LYS A 122 9.59 11.21 -2.03
CA LYS A 122 8.99 12.25 -1.17
C LYS A 122 7.47 12.11 -1.13
N ILE A 123 6.94 12.14 0.09
CA ILE A 123 5.51 12.18 0.38
C ILE A 123 5.23 13.53 1.01
N GLY A 124 4.66 14.44 0.20
CA GLY A 124 4.43 15.83 0.58
C GLY A 124 3.37 15.99 1.67
N THR A 125 2.40 15.07 1.74
CA THR A 125 1.50 15.00 2.89
C THR A 125 1.15 13.55 3.20
N ALA A 126 1.40 13.17 4.44
CA ALA A 126 0.98 11.91 5.00
C ALA A 126 0.34 12.14 6.37
N MET A 127 -0.40 11.15 6.85
CA MET A 127 -1.09 11.21 8.14
C MET A 127 -0.80 9.97 8.97
N VAL A 128 -0.55 10.17 10.26
CA VAL A 128 -0.49 9.09 11.24
C VAL A 128 -1.88 8.47 11.37
N CYS A 129 -2.04 7.22 10.93
CA CYS A 129 -3.32 6.50 10.95
C CYS A 129 -3.42 5.46 12.08
N SER A 130 -2.30 5.13 12.72
CA SER A 130 -2.27 4.34 13.95
C SER A 130 -0.99 4.61 14.73
N SER A 131 -1.08 4.57 16.05
CA SER A 131 0.07 4.66 16.96
C SER A 131 0.06 3.46 17.91
N ARG A 132 1.19 2.75 17.99
CA ARG A 132 1.43 1.59 18.86
C ARG A 132 2.79 1.78 19.54
N PRO A 133 3.07 1.14 20.69
CA PRO A 133 4.29 1.39 21.47
C PRO A 133 5.59 1.39 20.67
N GLU A 134 5.74 0.51 19.67
CA GLU A 134 6.96 0.36 18.86
C GLU A 134 6.74 0.64 17.36
N SER A 135 5.54 1.10 16.98
CA SER A 135 5.24 1.33 15.57
C SER A 135 4.20 2.40 15.33
N MET A 136 4.42 3.14 14.25
CA MET A 136 3.54 4.18 13.78
C MET A 136 3.10 3.88 12.35
N GLY A 137 1.79 3.75 12.13
CA GLY A 137 1.21 3.51 10.82
C GLY A 137 0.98 4.82 10.10
N ILE A 138 1.49 4.95 8.88
CA ILE A 138 1.45 6.15 8.06
C ILE A 138 0.60 5.92 6.82
N ARG A 139 -0.33 6.83 6.53
CA ARG A 139 -1.12 6.86 5.31
C ARG A 139 -0.62 7.98 4.40
N PHE A 140 -0.32 7.66 3.14
CA PHE A 140 0.05 8.67 2.16
C PHE A 140 -1.21 9.37 1.65
N LEU A 141 -1.20 10.70 1.62
CA LEU A 141 -2.33 11.51 1.17
C LEU A 141 -1.98 12.21 -0.14
N GLU A 142 -0.81 12.84 -0.21
CA GLU A 142 -0.37 13.59 -1.38
C GLU A 142 1.08 13.27 -1.74
N MET A 143 1.29 13.07 -3.04
CA MET A 143 2.56 12.73 -3.65
C MET A 143 2.56 13.25 -5.09
N VAL A 144 3.67 13.84 -5.52
CA VAL A 144 3.82 14.28 -6.92
C VAL A 144 3.95 13.06 -7.85
N THR A 145 3.65 13.26 -9.13
CA THR A 145 3.58 12.17 -10.12
C THR A 145 4.88 11.36 -10.21
N ASP A 146 6.04 12.03 -10.19
CA ASP A 146 7.33 11.36 -10.34
C ASP A 146 7.67 10.49 -9.13
N ASP A 147 7.43 10.99 -7.90
CA ASP A 147 7.58 10.22 -6.67
C ASP A 147 6.60 9.03 -6.64
N LYS A 148 5.37 9.21 -7.15
CA LYS A 148 4.38 8.13 -7.26
C LYS A 148 4.82 7.06 -8.24
N HIS A 149 5.40 7.46 -9.37
CA HIS A 149 5.97 6.53 -10.33
C HIS A 149 7.13 5.75 -9.72
N ARG A 150 8.04 6.43 -9.01
CA ARG A 150 9.19 5.82 -8.34
C ARG A 150 8.77 4.85 -7.23
N LEU A 151 7.78 5.21 -6.41
CA LEU A 151 7.18 4.27 -5.46
C LEU A 151 6.59 3.05 -6.17
N SER A 152 5.88 3.24 -7.28
CA SER A 152 5.33 2.12 -8.05
C SER A 152 6.42 1.19 -8.57
N GLN A 153 7.60 1.69 -8.96
CA GLN A 153 8.73 0.85 -9.38
C GLN A 153 9.30 0.05 -8.22
N VAL A 154 9.47 0.68 -7.05
CA VAL A 154 9.91 -0.03 -5.83
C VAL A 154 8.92 -1.15 -5.46
N ILE A 155 7.62 -0.86 -5.46
CA ILE A 155 6.58 -1.84 -5.16
C ILE A 155 6.58 -2.98 -6.18
N LEU A 156 6.78 -2.68 -7.47
CA LEU A 156 6.89 -3.71 -8.51
C LEU A 156 8.08 -4.65 -8.25
N SER A 157 9.27 -4.10 -7.98
CA SER A 157 10.47 -4.90 -7.67
C SER A 157 10.25 -5.83 -6.47
N LEU A 158 9.60 -5.32 -5.41
CA LEU A 158 9.28 -6.10 -4.21
C LEU A 158 8.25 -7.22 -4.48
N LEU A 159 7.22 -6.94 -5.27
CA LEU A 159 6.20 -7.94 -5.65
C LEU A 159 6.80 -9.06 -6.50
N VAL A 160 7.63 -8.71 -7.48
CA VAL A 160 8.36 -9.68 -8.30
C VAL A 160 9.26 -10.54 -7.42
N GLY A 161 10.03 -9.93 -6.52
CA GLY A 161 10.90 -10.66 -5.58
C GLY A 161 10.14 -11.67 -4.71
N GLN A 162 8.98 -11.31 -4.17
CA GLN A 162 8.15 -12.23 -3.36
C GLN A 162 7.54 -13.36 -4.18
N SER A 163 7.12 -13.08 -5.42
CA SER A 163 6.56 -14.11 -6.31
C SER A 163 7.59 -15.19 -6.64
N LEU A 164 8.85 -14.80 -6.86
CA LEU A 164 9.95 -15.73 -7.10
C LEU A 164 10.24 -16.61 -5.88
N HIS A 165 10.30 -16.00 -4.68
CA HIS A 165 10.47 -16.77 -3.45
C HIS A 165 9.33 -17.77 -3.24
N SER A 166 8.07 -17.37 -3.46
CA SER A 166 6.91 -18.25 -3.27
C SER A 166 6.92 -19.47 -4.20
N ASN A 167 7.40 -19.30 -5.43
CA ASN A 167 7.52 -20.38 -6.41
C ASN A 167 8.69 -21.33 -6.15
N LEU A 168 9.72 -20.90 -5.41
CA LEU A 168 10.87 -21.76 -5.05
C LEU A 168 10.57 -22.69 -3.85
N PHE A 169 9.50 -22.42 -3.11
CA PHE A 169 9.07 -23.21 -1.95
C PHE A 169 7.74 -23.94 -2.15
N SER A 170 7.24 -24.03 -3.40
CA SER A 170 6.10 -24.87 -3.80
C SER A 170 6.55 -26.02 -4.68
#